data_AF-A0A1X9MI52-F1
#
_entry.id   AF-A0A1X9MI52-F1
#
_cell.length_a   1.000
_cell.length_b   1.000
_cell.length_c   1.000
_cell.angle_alpha   90.00
_cell.angle_beta   90.00
_cell.angle_gamma   90.00
#
_symmetry.space_group_name_H-M   'P 1'
#
loop_
_entity.id
_entity.type
_entity.pdbx_description
1 polymer ?
#
loop_
_entity_poly.entity_id
_entity_poly.type
_entity_poly.pdbx_seq_one_letter_code
_entity_poly.pdbx_strand_id
1 'polypeptide(L)' 'MEEIIDRVLGFLPHRSTIWSAIILALSIGTAQYVYHTLSEIFLLPWQKQENQHMRKTNLSKEKSGD' A
#
# COMPACT_ATOMS: atom_id res chain seq x y z
N MET A 1 0.71 33.36 -6.61
CA MET A 1 0.51 31.90 -6.77
C MET A 1 0.76 31.49 -8.21
N GLU A 2 0.18 32.16 -9.21
CA GLU A 2 0.41 31.86 -10.62
C GLU A 2 1.87 32.04 -11.07
N GLU A 3 2.55 33.13 -10.68
CA GLU A 3 3.97 33.35 -11.03
C GLU A 3 4.94 32.26 -10.54
N ILE A 4 4.70 31.69 -9.36
CA ILE A 4 5.58 30.65 -8.80
C ILE A 4 5.32 29.33 -9.53
N ILE A 5 4.05 29.04 -9.83
CA ILE A 5 3.65 27.84 -10.57
C ILE A 5 4.21 27.91 -12.00
N ASP A 6 4.11 29.05 -12.68
CA ASP A 6 4.67 29.23 -14.04
C ASP A 6 6.20 29.20 -14.07
N ARG A 7 6.87 29.67 -13.02
CA ARG A 7 8.35 29.61 -12.97
C ARG A 7 8.88 28.20 -12.73
N VAL A 8 8.15 27.39 -11.97
CA VAL A 8 8.51 26.00 -11.65
C VAL A 8 8.05 25.03 -12.75
N LEU A 9 6.82 25.20 -13.26
CA LEU A 9 6.25 24.37 -14.31
C LEU A 9 6.61 24.84 -15.72
N GLY A 10 7.01 26.10 -15.91
CA GLY A 10 7.45 26.64 -17.21
C GLY A 10 8.80 26.11 -17.67
N PHE A 11 9.61 25.52 -16.78
CA PHE A 11 10.83 24.80 -17.14
C PHE A 11 10.57 23.36 -17.60
N LEU A 12 9.38 22.82 -17.33
CA LEU A 12 9.04 21.42 -17.59
C LEU A 12 8.48 21.26 -19.01
N PRO A 13 9.15 20.51 -19.91
CA PRO A 13 8.65 20.27 -21.25
C PRO A 13 7.29 19.58 -21.13
N HIS A 14 6.22 20.23 -21.60
CA HIS A 14 4.82 19.82 -21.35
C HIS A 14 4.55 18.33 -21.62
N ARG A 15 5.23 17.75 -22.61
CA ARG A 15 5.15 16.33 -22.95
C ARG A 15 5.93 15.44 -21.97
N SER A 16 7.12 15.87 -21.54
CA SER A 16 7.98 15.12 -20.61
C SER A 16 7.37 15.03 -19.22
N THR A 17 6.71 16.09 -18.74
CA THR A 17 6.04 16.12 -17.44
C THR A 17 4.91 15.09 -17.36
N ILE A 18 4.07 15.02 -18.39
CA ILE A 18 2.94 14.08 -18.46
C ILE A 18 3.46 12.63 -18.43
N TRP A 19 4.44 12.31 -19.25
CA TRP A 19 5.05 10.97 -19.25
C TRP A 19 5.73 10.65 -17.92
N SER A 20 6.40 11.61 -17.29
CA SER A 20 7.03 11.42 -15.98
C SER A 20 5.99 11.15 -14.87
N ALA A 21 4.85 11.84 -14.90
CA ALA A 21 3.77 11.63 -13.94
C ALA A 21 3.12 10.25 -14.13
N ILE A 22 2.93 9.82 -15.39
CA ILE A 22 2.40 8.49 -15.72
C ILE A 22 3.36 7.39 -15.25
N ILE A 23 4.66 7.54 -15.53
CA ILE A 23 5.69 6.58 -15.10
C ILE A 23 5.75 6.53 -13.56
N LEU A 24 5.68 7.69 -12.90
CA LEU A 24 5.67 7.77 -11.44
C LEU A 24 4.44 7.04 -10.87
N ALA A 25 3.24 7.31 -11.40
CA ALA A 25 2.01 6.65 -10.96
C ALA A 25 2.09 5.12 -11.15
N LEU A 26 2.60 4.66 -12.29
CA LEU A 26 2.83 3.24 -12.55
C LEU A 26 3.84 2.65 -11.55
N SER A 27 4.95 3.34 -11.29
CA SER A 27 5.98 2.87 -10.36
C SER A 27 5.49 2.76 -8.91
N ILE A 28 4.63 3.69 -8.47
CA ILE A 28 4.01 3.63 -7.15
C ILE A 28 3.04 2.45 -7.07
N GLY A 29 2.20 2.26 -8.10
CA GLY A 29 1.25 1.16 -8.15
C GLY A 29 1.95 -0.21 -8.12
N THR A 30 3.02 -0.38 -8.90
CA THR A 30 3.79 -1.62 -8.91
C THR A 30 4.52 -1.85 -7.59
N ALA A 31 5.12 -0.81 -7.00
CA ALA A 31 5.77 -0.91 -5.70
C ALA A 31 4.79 -1.30 -4.60
N GLN A 32 3.57 -0.73 -4.60
CA GLN A 32 2.53 -1.06 -3.63
C GLN A 32 2.05 -2.50 -3.79
N TYR A 33 1.87 -2.96 -5.03
CA TYR A 33 1.50 -4.35 -5.30
C TYR A 33 2.57 -5.32 -4.79
N VAL A 34 3.84 -5.08 -5.16
CA VAL A 34 4.98 -5.89 -4.71
C VAL A 34 5.11 -5.87 -3.18
N TYR A 35 4.97 -4.70 -2.55
CA TYR A 35 5.01 -4.57 -1.10
C TYR A 35 3.89 -5.39 -0.44
N HIS A 36 2.67 -5.35 -0.99
CA HIS A 36 1.56 -6.12 -0.45
C HIS A 36 1.81 -7.62 -0.58
N THR A 37 2.23 -8.10 -1.75
CA THR A 37 2.57 -9.51 -1.97
C THR A 37 3.71 -9.98 -1.08
N LEU A 38 4.77 -9.18 -0.94
CA LEU A 38 5.87 -9.47 -0.02
C LEU A 38 5.38 -9.48 1.43
N SER A 39 4.54 -8.52 1.81
CA SER A 39 3.97 -8.49 3.15
C SER A 39 3.14 -9.74 3.45
N GLU A 40 2.39 -10.28 2.49
CA GLU A 40 1.62 -11.52 2.66
C GLU A 40 2.50 -12.77 2.78
N ILE A 41 3.62 -12.82 2.05
CA ILE A 41 4.59 -13.92 2.12
C ILE A 41 5.39 -13.87 3.42
N PHE A 42 5.84 -12.67 3.82
CA PHE A 42 6.60 -12.45 5.05
C PHE A 42 5.72 -12.32 6.30
N LEU A 43 4.39 -12.25 6.14
CA LEU A 43 3.45 -12.30 7.25
C LEU A 43 3.61 -13.64 7.95
N LEU A 44 4.10 -13.55 9.18
CA LEU A 44 4.33 -14.70 10.03
C LEU A 44 3.00 -15.41 10.24
N PRO A 45 2.96 -16.75 10.31
CA PRO A 45 1.71 -17.50 10.30
C PRO A 45 0.72 -17.00 11.35
N TRP A 46 1.17 -16.61 12.55
CA TRP A 46 0.30 -16.08 13.61
C TRP A 46 -0.28 -14.68 13.37
N GLN A 47 0.26 -13.92 12.42
CA GLN A 47 -0.24 -12.60 12.03
C GLN A 47 -1.35 -12.70 10.96
N LYS A 48 -1.51 -13.86 10.33
CA LYS A 48 -2.62 -14.10 9.40
C LYS A 48 -3.94 -13.96 10.14
N GLN A 49 -4.89 -13.23 9.55
CA GLN A 49 -6.22 -12.99 10.13
C GLN A 49 -6.93 -14.30 10.48
N GLU A 50 -6.73 -15.36 9.70
CA GLU A 50 -7.26 -16.69 9.95
C GLU A 50 -6.83 -17.24 11.32
N ASN A 51 -5.55 -17.10 11.67
CA ASN A 51 -5.03 -17.58 12.96
C ASN A 51 -5.48 -16.70 14.13
N GLN A 52 -5.70 -15.41 13.90
CA GLN A 52 -6.31 -14.53 14.91
C GLN A 52 -7.79 -14.86 15.14
N HIS A 53 -8.52 -15.22 14.07
CA HIS A 53 -9.91 -15.64 14.16
C HIS A 53 -10.03 -16.95 14.94
N MET A 54 -9.23 -17.97 14.59
CA MET A 54 -9.20 -19.26 15.30
C MET A 54 -8.89 -19.10 16.79
N ARG A 55 -7.94 -18.22 17.15
CA ARG A 55 -7.64 -17.90 18.56
C ARG A 55 -8.84 -17.31 19.29
N LYS A 56 -9.53 -16.34 18.70
CA LYS A 56 -10.72 -15.74 19.30
C LYS A 56 -11.85 -16.75 19.50
N THR A 57 -12.06 -17.64 18.53
CA THR A 57 -13.09 -18.69 18.62
C THR A 57 -12.76 -19.74 19.68
N ASN A 58 -11.48 -20.08 19.87
CA ASN A 58 -11.08 -21.05 20.89
C ASN A 58 -11.14 -20.44 22.29
N LEU A 59 -10.71 -19.17 22.46
CA LEU A 59 -10.84 -18.44 23.73
C LEU A 59 -12.30 -18.20 24.13
N SER A 60 -13.20 -17.96 23.17
CA SER A 60 -14.62 -17.79 23.49
C SER A 60 -15.26 -19.11 23.93
N LYS A 61 -14.85 -20.25 23.35
CA LYS A 61 -15.30 -21.59 23.76
C LYS A 61 -14.76 -22.00 25.13
N GLU A 62 -13.53 -21.66 25.48
CA GLU A 62 -13.00 -21.90 26.83
C GLU A 62 -13.72 -21.05 27.88
N LYS A 63 -14.12 -19.81 27.55
CA LYS A 63 -14.88 -18.94 28.46
C LYS A 63 -16.34 -19.33 28.68
N SER A 64 -16.94 -20.09 27.78
CA SER A 64 -18.32 -20.57 27.92
C SER A 64 -18.41 -22.04 28.39
N GLY A 65 -17.28 -22.61 28.80
CA GLY A 65 -17.17 -23.93 29.41
C GLY A 65 -16.54 -23.87 30.80
N ASP A 66 -17.18 -23.15 31.74
CA ASP A 66 -17.18 -23.39 33.19
C ASP A 66 -18.42 -22.72 33.81
#